data_AF-A0AA44S599-F1
#
_entry.id   AF-A0AA44S599-F1
#
_cell.length_a   1.000
_cell.length_b   1.000
_cell.length_c   1.000
_cell.angle_alpha   90.00
_cell.angle_beta   90.00
_cell.angle_gamma   90.00
#
_symmetry.space_group_name_H-M   'P 1'
#
loop_
_entity.id
_entity.type
_entity.pdbx_description
1 polymer ?
#
loop_
_entity_poly.entity_id
_entity_poly.type
_entity_poly.pdbx_seq_one_letter_code
_entity_poly.pdbx_strand_id
1 'polypeptide(L)'
;ILEIAKDIEELCPNAWLVNFTNPAGMVTEALLRYSNLKKVVGLCNVPIGIKMGVAKALDVDVDRVEVQFAGLNHMVFGLDVFLDGVSVKEQVIEAMRDPKIAMTMKNISGAEWEPDFLKALNVI
;
A
#
# COMPACT_ATOMS: atom_id res chain seq x y z
N ILE A 1 -0.49 -12.88 -19.45
CA ILE A 1 -0.14 -13.33 -18.08
C ILE A 1 -0.50 -14.78 -17.82
N LEU A 2 -1.71 -15.26 -18.16
CA LEU A 2 -2.07 -16.67 -17.96
C LEU A 2 -1.25 -17.64 -18.83
N GLU A 3 -0.81 -17.22 -20.01
CA GLU A 3 0.15 -18.00 -20.82
C GLU A 3 1.48 -18.17 -20.08
N ILE A 4 2.04 -17.09 -19.53
CA ILE A 4 3.24 -17.13 -18.68
C ILE A 4 3.02 -18.06 -17.46
N ALA A 5 1.82 -18.05 -16.88
CA ALA A 5 1.50 -18.96 -15.78
C ALA A 5 1.54 -20.43 -16.20
N LYS A 6 1.03 -20.76 -17.40
CA LYS A 6 1.13 -22.12 -17.98
C LYS A 6 2.59 -22.54 -18.19
N ASP A 7 3.41 -21.63 -18.73
CA ASP A 7 4.84 -21.91 -18.92
C ASP A 7 5.55 -22.18 -17.58
N ILE A 8 5.20 -21.44 -16.52
CA ILE A 8 5.76 -21.66 -15.18
C ILE A 8 5.29 -23.01 -14.60
N GLU A 9 4.02 -23.36 -14.78
CA GLU A 9 3.48 -24.64 -14.33
C GLU A 9 4.19 -25.84 -14.98
N GLU A 10 4.55 -25.73 -16.26
CA GLU A 10 5.25 -26.79 -16.99
C GLU A 10 6.75 -26.82 -16.67
N LEU A 11 7.42 -25.67 -16.74
CA LEU A 11 8.88 -25.59 -16.76
C LEU A 11 9.49 -25.46 -15.37
N CYS A 12 8.80 -24.79 -14.44
CA CYS A 12 9.34 -24.48 -13.13
C CYS A 12 8.24 -24.36 -12.04
N PRO A 13 7.46 -25.42 -11.78
CA PRO A 13 6.25 -25.38 -10.94
C PRO A 13 6.46 -24.91 -9.50
N ASN A 14 7.71 -24.88 -9.02
CA ASN A 14 8.08 -24.46 -7.67
C ASN A 14 8.55 -22.99 -7.58
N ALA A 15 8.65 -22.28 -8.70
CA ALA A 15 9.09 -20.89 -8.76
C ALA A 15 8.05 -19.92 -8.17
N TRP A 16 8.50 -18.75 -7.75
CA TRP A 16 7.62 -17.62 -7.42
C TRP A 16 7.32 -16.80 -8.67
N LEU A 17 6.05 -16.47 -8.89
CA LEU A 17 5.63 -15.43 -9.81
C LEU A 17 5.46 -14.13 -9.02
N VAL A 18 6.32 -13.16 -9.31
CA VAL A 18 6.26 -11.80 -8.72
C VAL A 18 5.72 -10.84 -9.78
N ASN A 19 4.48 -10.36 -9.61
CA ASN A 19 3.83 -9.46 -10.55
C ASN A 19 3.95 -7.99 -10.15
N PHE A 20 4.52 -7.17 -11.04
CA PHE A 20 4.49 -5.70 -10.97
C PHE A 20 3.66 -5.06 -12.09
N THR A 21 3.11 -5.86 -13.01
CA THR A 21 2.34 -5.34 -14.14
C THR A 21 0.95 -4.91 -13.70
N ASN A 22 0.57 -3.70 -14.11
CA ASN A 22 -0.76 -3.16 -13.84
C ASN A 22 -1.82 -3.71 -14.81
N PRO A 23 -3.09 -3.81 -14.37
CA PRO A 23 -3.60 -3.54 -13.01
C PRO A 23 -3.19 -4.63 -12.00
N ALA A 24 -2.32 -4.31 -11.04
CA ALA A 24 -1.59 -5.32 -10.27
C ALA A 24 -2.52 -6.20 -9.42
N GLY A 25 -3.55 -5.61 -8.82
CA GLY A 25 -4.57 -6.36 -8.09
C GLY A 25 -5.35 -7.34 -8.97
N MET A 26 -5.89 -6.89 -10.10
CA MET A 26 -6.68 -7.73 -11.01
C MET A 26 -5.84 -8.82 -11.67
N VAL A 27 -4.60 -8.51 -12.05
CA VAL A 27 -3.66 -9.50 -12.63
C VAL A 27 -3.35 -10.59 -11.61
N THR A 28 -3.07 -10.21 -10.36
CA THR A 28 -2.79 -11.16 -9.27
C THR A 28 -4.02 -12.02 -8.97
N GLU A 29 -5.21 -11.42 -8.91
CA GLU A 29 -6.48 -12.13 -8.73
C GLU A 29 -6.73 -13.15 -9.86
N ALA A 30 -6.49 -12.75 -11.12
CA ALA A 30 -6.66 -13.63 -12.26
C ALA A 30 -5.70 -14.83 -12.20
N LEU A 31 -4.44 -14.60 -11.81
CA LEU A 31 -3.48 -15.68 -11.62
C LEU A 31 -3.92 -16.64 -10.50
N LEU A 32 -4.36 -16.13 -9.35
CA LEU A 32 -4.80 -16.95 -8.22
C LEU A 32 -6.06 -17.77 -8.53
N ARG A 33 -6.98 -17.24 -9.35
CA ARG A 33 -8.23 -17.92 -9.71
C ARG A 33 -8.14 -18.88 -10.88
N TYR A 34 -7.32 -18.55 -11.88
CA TYR A 34 -7.34 -19.22 -13.19
C TYR A 34 -6.02 -19.90 -13.54
N SER A 35 -5.09 -20.03 -12.59
CA SER A 35 -3.89 -20.87 -12.72
C SER A 35 -3.78 -21.84 -11.53
N ASN A 36 -2.89 -22.82 -11.65
CA ASN A 36 -2.56 -23.78 -10.60
C ASN A 36 -1.37 -23.32 -9.73
N LEU A 37 -0.77 -22.17 -10.05
CA LEU A 37 0.36 -21.61 -9.31
C LEU A 37 0.03 -21.41 -7.83
N LYS A 38 0.91 -21.91 -6.96
CA LYS A 38 0.78 -21.77 -5.49
C LYS A 38 1.59 -20.62 -4.91
N LYS A 39 2.54 -20.09 -5.67
CA LYS A 39 3.50 -19.06 -5.24
C LYS A 39 3.38 -17.84 -6.14
N VAL A 40 2.37 -17.02 -5.86
CA VAL A 40 2.07 -15.79 -6.61
C VAL A 40 2.02 -14.63 -5.62
N VAL A 41 2.70 -13.53 -5.95
CA VAL A 41 2.60 -12.28 -5.20
C VAL A 41 2.51 -11.10 -6.16
N GLY A 42 1.56 -10.21 -5.90
CA GLY A 42 1.45 -8.92 -6.58
C GLY A 42 2.08 -7.82 -5.74
N LEU A 43 2.88 -6.95 -6.34
CA LEU A 43 3.60 -5.89 -5.65
C LEU A 43 3.23 -4.50 -6.18
N CYS A 44 3.25 -3.52 -5.29
CA CYS A 44 2.98 -2.11 -5.57
C CYS A 44 3.72 -1.25 -4.54
N ASN A 45 4.16 -0.06 -4.95
CA ASN A 45 4.94 0.83 -4.09
C ASN A 45 4.09 1.82 -3.28
N VAL A 46 2.76 1.80 -3.41
CA VAL A 46 1.86 2.73 -2.69
C VAL A 46 2.06 2.66 -1.16
N PRO A 47 2.10 1.49 -0.51
CA PRO A 47 2.33 1.41 0.94
C PRO A 47 3.69 1.98 1.38
N ILE A 48 4.73 1.81 0.54
CA ILE A 48 6.06 2.39 0.78
C ILE A 48 5.97 3.92 0.76
N GLY A 49 5.27 4.48 -0.23
CA GLY A 49 5.02 5.91 -0.33
C GLY A 49 4.30 6.47 0.90
N ILE A 50 3.26 5.78 1.39
CA ILE A 50 2.53 6.18 2.60
C ILE A 50 3.48 6.19 3.81
N LYS A 51 4.23 5.11 4.04
CA LYS A 51 5.21 5.04 5.15
C LYS A 51 6.23 6.19 5.10
N MET A 52 6.77 6.50 3.92
CA MET A 52 7.70 7.62 3.75
C MET A 52 7.05 8.97 4.05
N GLY A 53 5.78 9.13 3.71
CA GLY A 53 5.01 10.33 4.03
C GLY A 53 4.76 10.55 5.49
N VAL A 54 4.34 9.49 6.17
CA VAL A 54 4.14 9.49 7.62
C VAL A 54 5.44 9.85 8.32
N ALA A 55 6.57 9.23 7.94
CA ALA A 55 7.88 9.57 8.50
C ALA A 55 8.26 11.04 8.29
N LYS A 56 8.01 11.58 7.08
CA LYS A 56 8.23 12.99 6.78
C LYS A 56 7.32 13.92 7.61
N ALA A 57 6.06 13.55 7.80
CA ALA A 57 5.11 14.34 8.58
C ALA A 57 5.47 14.37 10.08
N LEU A 58 6.06 13.29 10.59
CA LEU A 58 6.55 13.17 11.96
C LEU A 58 7.97 13.71 12.16
N ASP A 59 8.66 14.13 11.09
CA ASP A 59 10.07 14.56 11.08
C ASP A 59 11.02 13.52 11.70
N VAL A 60 10.89 12.26 11.27
CA VAL A 60 11.69 11.13 11.74
C VAL A 60 12.22 10.29 10.58
N ASP A 61 13.24 9.47 10.87
CA ASP A 61 13.73 8.46 9.94
C ASP A 61 12.66 7.41 9.61
N VAL A 62 12.58 7.03 8.33
CA VAL A 62 11.60 6.06 7.81
C VAL A 62 11.69 4.70 8.51
N ASP A 63 12.87 4.28 8.94
CA ASP A 63 13.09 2.98 9.58
C ASP A 63 12.48 2.89 10.98
N ARG A 64 12.19 4.03 11.62
CA ARG A 64 11.51 4.09 12.93
C ARG A 64 9.99 3.97 12.83
N VAL A 65 9.45 4.07 11.61
CA VAL A 65 8.02 4.04 11.34
C VAL A 65 7.60 2.66 10.84
N GLU A 66 6.62 2.06 11.51
CA GLU A 66 5.88 0.92 10.99
C GLU A 66 4.44 1.36 10.70
N VAL A 67 3.89 0.91 9.57
CA VAL A 67 2.49 1.15 9.24
C VAL A 67 1.83 -0.19 8.96
N GLN A 68 0.74 -0.47 9.65
CA GLN A 68 -0.06 -1.66 9.40
C GLN A 68 -1.07 -1.36 8.30
N PHE A 69 -1.04 -2.12 7.22
CA PHE A 69 -1.89 -1.89 6.05
C PHE A 69 -2.94 -2.97 5.88
N ALA A 70 -4.12 -2.58 5.42
CA ALA A 70 -5.14 -3.49 4.90
C ALA A 70 -5.91 -2.86 3.75
N GLY A 71 -6.46 -3.69 2.86
CA GLY A 71 -7.26 -3.26 1.72
C GLY A 71 -6.86 -3.97 0.43
N LEU A 72 -7.12 -3.31 -0.70
CA LEU A 72 -6.83 -3.81 -2.04
C LEU A 72 -5.71 -2.99 -2.70
N ASN A 73 -5.20 -3.48 -3.82
CA ASN A 73 -4.28 -2.71 -4.65
C ASN A 73 -4.94 -1.39 -5.08
N HIS A 74 -4.29 -0.26 -4.79
CA HIS A 74 -4.80 1.10 -5.02
C HIS A 74 -6.09 1.45 -4.27
N MET A 75 -6.45 0.66 -3.25
CA MET A 75 -7.52 0.94 -2.27
C MET A 75 -7.07 0.37 -0.92
N VAL A 76 -5.93 0.85 -0.44
CA VAL A 76 -5.24 0.41 0.77
C VAL A 76 -5.32 1.50 1.83
N PHE A 77 -5.45 1.09 3.08
CA PHE A 77 -5.55 1.96 4.25
C PHE A 77 -4.48 1.59 5.29
N GLY A 78 -3.91 2.59 5.94
CA GLY A 78 -3.12 2.45 7.16
C GLY A 78 -4.04 2.30 8.36
N LEU A 79 -4.07 1.11 8.96
CA LEU A 79 -4.89 0.80 10.13
C LEU A 79 -4.31 1.37 11.42
N ASP A 80 -2.98 1.38 11.52
CA ASP A 80 -2.21 1.90 12.64
C ASP A 80 -0.81 2.31 12.18
N VAL A 81 -0.19 3.23 12.93
CA VAL A 81 1.17 3.70 12.73
C VAL A 81 1.91 3.59 14.03
N PHE A 82 3.07 2.96 14.02
CA PHE A 82 3.96 2.85 15.17
C PHE A 82 5.23 3.64 14.93
N LEU A 83 5.64 4.40 15.95
CA LEU A 83 6.96 5.00 16.05
C LEU A 83 7.71 4.29 17.17
N ASP A 84 8.81 3.61 16.84
CA ASP A 84 9.61 2.82 17.79
C ASP A 84 8.75 1.85 18.65
N GLY A 85 7.75 1.22 18.02
CA GLY A 85 6.85 0.26 18.65
C GLY A 85 5.68 0.86 19.44
N VAL A 86 5.55 2.18 19.50
CA VAL A 86 4.42 2.86 20.15
C VAL A 86 3.45 3.39 19.10
N SER A 87 2.16 3.08 19.23
CA SER A 87 1.15 3.60 18.31
C SER A 87 1.08 5.13 18.42
N VAL A 88 1.16 5.79 17.27
CA VAL A 88 1.06 7.24 17.07
C VAL A 88 -0.05 7.61 16.09
N LYS A 89 -0.98 6.69 15.81
CA LYS A 89 -2.05 6.89 14.82
C LYS A 89 -2.83 8.19 15.01
N GLU A 90 -3.24 8.50 16.24
CA GLU A 90 -4.00 9.74 16.52
C GLU A 90 -3.20 11.01 16.15
N GLN A 91 -1.90 11.01 16.43
CA GLN A 91 -1.01 12.11 16.09
C GLN A 91 -0.88 12.28 14.57
N VAL A 92 -0.80 11.16 13.85
CA VAL A 92 -0.72 11.15 12.38
C VAL A 92 -2.03 11.62 11.75
N ILE A 93 -3.18 11.13 12.21
CA ILE A 93 -4.50 11.58 11.74
C ILE A 93 -4.66 13.07 11.97
N GLU A 94 -4.28 13.59 13.14
CA GLU A 94 -4.36 15.03 13.43
C GLU A 94 -3.42 15.83 12.53
N ALA A 95 -2.19 15.35 12.29
CA ALA A 95 -1.25 16.00 11.37
C ALA A 95 -1.76 16.03 9.92
N MET A 96 -2.44 14.97 9.46
CA MET A 96 -3.02 14.91 8.10
C MET A 96 -4.17 15.90 7.87
N ARG A 97 -4.69 16.54 8.93
CA ARG A 97 -5.66 17.64 8.80
C ARG A 97 -5.00 18.94 8.32
N ASP A 98 -3.68 19.08 8.43
CA ASP A 98 -2.97 20.23 7.85
C ASP A 98 -2.80 20.02 6.34
N PRO A 99 -3.39 20.88 5.48
CA PRO A 99 -3.28 20.77 4.02
C PRO A 99 -1.82 20.86 3.51
N LYS A 100 -0.88 21.35 4.32
CA LYS A 100 0.56 21.36 3.99
C LYS A 100 1.20 19.97 4.07
N ILE A 101 0.58 19.03 4.79
CA ILE A 101 1.06 17.67 5.00
C ILE A 101 0.43 16.70 3.99
N ALA A 102 -0.64 17.11 3.29
CA ALA A 102 -1.33 16.30 2.30
C ALA A 102 -0.36 15.78 1.22
N MET A 103 -0.21 14.45 1.16
CA MET A 103 0.61 13.80 0.14
C MET A 103 -0.07 13.90 -1.22
N THR A 104 0.60 14.53 -2.19
CA THR A 104 0.12 14.64 -3.56
C THR A 104 1.09 13.97 -4.52
N MET A 105 0.56 13.43 -5.62
CA MET A 105 1.42 12.98 -6.73
C MET A 105 1.81 14.19 -7.56
N LYS A 106 3.08 14.25 -8.02
CA LYS A 106 3.65 15.40 -8.75
C LYS A 106 2.83 15.90 -9.96
N ASN A 107 1.98 15.04 -10.54
CA ASN A 107 1.28 15.28 -11.80
C ASN A 107 -0.25 15.40 -11.65
N ILE A 108 -0.79 15.45 -10.42
CA ILE A 108 -2.23 15.59 -10.17
C ILE A 108 -2.43 16.67 -9.11
N SER A 109 -3.42 17.53 -9.32
CA SER A 109 -3.89 18.43 -8.25
C SER A 109 -4.38 17.59 -7.07
N GLY A 110 -3.70 17.69 -5.94
CA GLY A 110 -4.18 17.07 -4.70
C GLY A 110 -5.55 17.63 -4.34
N ALA A 111 -6.48 16.75 -4.00
CA ALA A 111 -7.65 17.16 -3.23
C ALA A 111 -7.22 17.22 -1.76
N GLU A 112 -7.61 18.30 -1.07
CA GLU A 112 -7.48 18.35 0.39
C GLU A 112 -8.43 17.32 0.99
N TRP A 113 -7.96 16.62 2.03
CA TRP A 113 -8.83 15.75 2.80
C TRP A 113 -9.75 16.57 3.69
N GLU A 114 -11.04 16.20 3.72
CA GLU A 114 -11.98 16.79 4.66
C GLU A 114 -11.62 16.31 6.08
N PRO A 115 -11.29 17.21 7.03
CA PRO A 115 -10.76 16.81 8.33
C PRO A 115 -11.70 15.94 9.18
N ASP A 116 -13.01 16.21 9.14
CA ASP A 116 -13.98 15.44 9.92
C ASP A 116 -14.17 14.03 9.33
N PHE A 117 -14.06 13.88 8.01
CA PHE A 117 -14.06 12.60 7.32
C PHE A 117 -12.88 11.73 7.72
N LEU A 118 -11.65 12.27 7.76
CA LEU A 118 -10.47 11.53 8.21
C LEU A 118 -10.64 11.01 9.64
N LYS A 119 -11.15 11.87 10.53
CA LYS A 119 -11.41 11.50 11.93
C LYS A 119 -12.48 10.42 12.05
N ALA A 120 -13.55 10.52 11.28
CA ALA A 120 -14.64 9.54 11.29
C ALA A 120 -14.19 8.18 10.72
N LEU A 121 -13.36 8.19 9.68
CA LEU A 121 -12.84 6.97 9.05
C LEU A 121 -11.82 6.24 9.94
N ASN A 122 -11.05 7.00 10.74
CA ASN A 122 -10.09 6.48 11.73
C ASN A 122 -9.02 5.52 11.17
N VAL A 123 -8.64 5.76 9.92
CA VAL A 123 -7.55 5.11 9.18
C VAL A 123 -6.83 6.16 8.33
N ILE A 124 -5.63 5.83 7.87
CA ILE A 124 -4.75 6.69 7.06
C ILE A 124 -4.79 6.30 5.59
#